data_AF-A0A6C0DPQ4-F1
#
_entry.id   AF-A0A6C0DPQ4-F1
#
_cell.length_a   1.000
_cell.length_b   1.000
_cell.length_c   1.000
_cell.angle_alpha   90.00
_cell.angle_beta   90.00
_cell.angle_gamma   90.00
#
_symmetry.space_group_name_H-M   'P 1'
#
loop_
_entity.id
_entity.type
_entity.pdbx_description
1 polymer ?
#
loop_
_entity_poly.entity_id
_entity_poly.type
_entity_poly.pdbx_seq_one_letter_code
_entity_poly.pdbx_strand_id
1 'polypeptide(L)'
;MIGSQGNTQITNWIEKIIDRLIHILQNDTVKKKIQIQIVEPFLNYILERCFPYVMLLCIIFGIFLILLISIFIFLVWNRKASG
;
A
#
# COMPACT_ATOMS: atom_id res chain seq x y z
N MET A 1 24.53 33.31 -7.99
CA MET A 1 24.71 32.24 -6.99
C MET A 1 23.63 32.37 -5.90
N ILE A 2 22.38 31.97 -6.17
CA ILE A 2 21.26 32.11 -5.20
C ILE A 2 20.40 30.83 -5.21
N GLY A 3 21.03 29.66 -5.32
CA GLY A 3 20.34 28.38 -5.47
C GLY A 3 20.47 27.42 -4.29
N SER A 4 21.27 27.73 -3.27
CA SER A 4 21.70 26.73 -2.25
C SER A 4 21.20 26.98 -0.82
N GLN A 5 20.67 28.17 -0.49
CA GLN A 5 20.31 28.53 0.91
C GLN A 5 18.95 27.94 1.37
N GLY A 6 18.04 27.64 0.43
CA GLY A 6 16.74 27.05 0.76
C GLY A 6 16.83 25.57 1.16
N ASN A 7 17.74 24.81 0.54
CA ASN A 7 17.86 23.37 0.78
C ASN A 7 18.43 23.07 2.18
N THR A 8 19.43 23.83 2.64
CA THR A 8 20.07 23.64 3.95
C THR A 8 19.17 24.00 5.13
N GLN A 9 18.26 24.97 4.97
CA GLN A 9 17.25 25.27 5.99
C GLN A 9 16.24 24.13 6.11
N ILE A 10 15.79 23.60 4.98
CA ILE A 10 14.83 22.49 4.93
C ILE A 10 15.44 21.23 5.55
N THR A 11 16.70 20.89 5.23
CA THR A 11 17.38 19.74 5.83
C THR A 11 17.53 19.89 7.34
N ASN A 12 17.91 21.08 7.83
CA ASN A 12 18.07 21.34 9.26
C ASN A 12 16.73 21.29 10.03
N TRP A 13 15.65 21.73 9.40
CA TRP A 13 14.30 21.62 9.96
C TRP A 13 13.82 20.17 9.99
N ILE A 14 14.10 19.40 8.93
CA ILE A 14 13.77 17.98 8.84
C ILE A 14 14.55 17.18 9.89
N GLU A 15 15.85 17.43 10.06
CA GLU A 15 16.66 16.78 11.11
C GLU A 15 16.08 17.05 12.51
N LYS A 16 15.73 18.30 12.82
CA LYS A 16 15.09 18.65 14.10
C LYS A 16 13.71 18.01 14.31
N ILE A 17 12.97 17.76 13.24
CA ILE A 17 11.68 17.06 13.31
C ILE A 17 11.91 15.56 13.50
N ILE A 18 12.87 14.98 12.78
CA ILE A 18 13.24 13.57 12.88
C ILE A 18 13.79 13.25 14.28
N ASP A 19 14.69 14.05 14.84
CA ASP A 19 15.20 13.86 16.21
C ASP A 19 14.08 13.94 17.24
N ARG A 20 13.14 14.87 17.06
CA ARG A 20 11.99 15.01 17.95
C ARG A 20 11.04 13.82 17.81
N LEU A 21 10.82 13.32 16.60
CA LEU A 21 10.03 12.11 16.35
C LEU A 21 10.71 10.87 16.94
N ILE A 22 12.04 10.74 16.83
CA ILE A 22 12.82 9.64 17.41
C ILE A 22 12.75 9.68 18.93
N HIS A 23 12.91 10.85 19.56
CA HIS A 23 12.82 11.02 21.00
C HIS A 23 11.41 10.76 21.54
N ILE A 24 10.39 11.08 20.75
CA ILE A 24 8.98 10.76 21.04
C ILE A 24 8.72 9.25 20.84
N LEU A 25 9.34 8.62 19.83
CA LEU A 25 9.24 7.17 19.57
C LEU A 25 9.96 6.32 20.63
N GLN A 26 11.07 6.81 21.19
CA GLN A 26 11.83 6.12 22.26
C GLN A 26 11.06 6.05 23.58
N ASN A 27 10.07 6.90 23.79
CA ASN A 27 9.16 6.76 24.93
C ASN A 27 8.10 5.70 24.61
N ASP A 28 8.26 4.48 25.12
CA ASP A 28 7.33 3.35 24.94
C ASP A 28 5.87 3.72 25.21
N THR A 29 5.62 4.61 26.18
CA THR A 29 4.29 5.12 26.53
C THR A 29 3.67 5.98 25.42
N VAL A 30 4.47 6.79 24.74
CA VAL A 30 4.02 7.68 23.66
C VAL A 30 3.92 6.92 22.34
N LYS A 31 4.83 5.96 22.10
CA LYS A 31 4.74 5.01 21.00
C LYS A 31 3.43 4.23 21.03
N LYS A 32 3.02 3.72 22.20
CA LYS A 32 1.72 3.07 22.39
C LYS A 32 0.55 4.02 22.14
N LYS A 33 0.61 5.25 22.64
CA LYS A 33 -0.43 6.26 22.39
C LYS A 33 -0.55 6.64 20.92
N ILE A 34 0.56 6.85 20.22
CA ILE A 34 0.59 7.15 18.78
C ILE A 34 0.09 5.95 17.98
N GLN A 35 0.46 4.73 18.37
CA GLN A 35 0.02 3.52 17.71
C GLN A 35 -1.51 3.35 17.79
N ILE A 36 -2.10 3.62 18.94
CA ILE A 36 -3.55 3.48 19.16
C ILE A 36 -4.31 4.71 18.62
N GLN A 37 -3.79 5.92 18.77
CA GLN A 37 -4.53 7.15 18.39
C GLN A 37 -4.29 7.61 16.96
N ILE A 38 -3.19 7.21 16.33
CA ILE A 38 -2.84 7.64 14.96
C ILE A 38 -2.73 6.41 14.07
N VAL A 39 -1.90 5.42 14.41
CA VAL A 39 -1.64 4.29 13.51
C VAL A 39 -2.90 3.46 13.29
N GLU A 40 -3.67 3.11 14.33
CA GLU A 40 -4.94 2.40 14.20
C GLU A 40 -5.98 3.12 13.33
N PRO A 41 -6.36 4.39 13.58
CA PRO A 41 -7.32 5.07 12.72
C PRO A 41 -6.78 5.33 11.31
N PHE A 42 -5.48 5.52 11.14
CA PHE A 42 -4.87 5.71 9.82
C PHE A 42 -4.84 4.39 9.03
N LEU A 43 -4.50 3.28 9.68
CA LEU A 43 -4.60 1.94 9.09
C LEU A 43 -6.04 1.64 8.75
N ASN A 44 -6.99 1.83 9.67
CA ASN A 44 -8.40 1.56 9.40
C ASN A 44 -8.92 2.43 8.26
N TYR A 45 -8.57 3.71 8.19
CA TYR A 45 -8.97 4.57 7.08
C TYR A 45 -8.40 4.09 5.73
N ILE A 46 -7.11 3.71 5.71
CA ILE A 46 -6.48 3.16 4.50
C ILE A 46 -7.10 1.80 4.16
N LEU A 47 -7.27 0.89 5.12
CA LEU A 47 -7.86 -0.42 4.92
C LEU A 47 -9.29 -0.31 4.46
N GLU A 48 -10.14 0.50 5.08
CA GLU A 48 -11.54 0.70 4.69
C GLU A 48 -11.64 1.23 3.26
N ARG A 49 -10.71 2.10 2.86
CA ARG A 49 -10.65 2.62 1.51
C ARG A 49 -9.99 1.66 0.53
N CYS A 50 -9.04 0.83 0.96
CA CYS A 50 -8.28 -0.11 0.14
C CYS A 50 -9.01 -1.44 -0.05
N PHE A 51 -9.80 -1.87 0.93
CA PHE A 51 -10.63 -3.07 0.92
C PHE A 51 -11.52 -3.19 -0.33
N PRO A 52 -12.28 -2.16 -0.76
CA PRO A 52 -13.06 -2.24 -1.99
C PRO A 52 -12.17 -2.41 -3.24
N TYR A 53 -10.98 -1.79 -3.28
CA TYR A 53 -10.06 -1.98 -4.42
C TYR A 53 -9.44 -3.37 -4.45
N VAL A 54 -9.09 -3.92 -3.28
CA VAL A 54 -8.60 -5.30 -3.18
C VAL A 54 -9.68 -6.29 -3.59
N MET A 55 -10.92 -6.09 -3.13
CA MET A 55 -12.08 -6.89 -3.55
C MET A 55 -12.29 -6.81 -5.07
N LEU A 56 -12.24 -5.62 -5.65
CA LEU A 56 -12.42 -5.39 -7.08
C LEU A 56 -11.28 -6.03 -7.89
N LEU A 57 -10.05 -5.95 -7.41
CA LEU A 57 -8.90 -6.64 -8.00
C LEU A 57 -9.09 -8.16 -8.00
N CYS A 58 -9.55 -8.73 -6.88
CA CYS A 58 -9.84 -10.16 -6.79
C CYS A 58 -10.94 -10.59 -7.78
N ILE A 59 -11.99 -9.78 -7.93
CA ILE A 59 -13.07 -10.06 -8.89
C ILE A 59 -12.53 -10.04 -10.33
N ILE A 60 -11.81 -8.98 -10.71
CA ILE A 60 -11.21 -8.87 -12.05
C ILE A 60 -10.28 -10.05 -12.30
N PHE A 61 -9.40 -10.36 -11.35
CA PHE A 61 -8.46 -11.45 -11.47
C PHE A 61 -9.18 -12.81 -11.59
N GLY A 62 -10.24 -13.03 -10.81
CA GLY A 62 -11.08 -14.22 -10.90
C GLY A 62 -11.72 -14.39 -12.28
N ILE A 63 -12.28 -13.31 -12.84
CA ILE A 63 -12.86 -13.31 -14.20
C ILE A 63 -11.79 -13.65 -15.23
N PHE A 64 -10.60 -13.03 -15.12
CA PHE A 64 -9.47 -13.32 -16.00
C PHE A 64 -9.05 -14.79 -15.95
N LEU A 65 -8.95 -15.36 -14.75
CA LEU A 65 -8.63 -16.79 -14.59
C LEU A 65 -9.71 -17.69 -15.21
N ILE A 66 -10.99 -17.40 -14.99
CA ILE A 66 -12.09 -18.17 -15.57
C ILE A 66 -12.03 -18.13 -17.10
N LEU A 67 -11.79 -16.96 -17.69
CA LEU A 67 -11.63 -16.82 -19.14
C LEU A 67 -10.44 -17.63 -19.66
N LEU A 68 -9.30 -17.57 -18.97
CA LEU A 68 -8.10 -18.31 -19.36
C LEU A 68 -8.35 -19.82 -19.32
N ILE A 69 -8.98 -20.33 -18.26
CA ILE A 69 -9.37 -21.73 -18.12
C ILE A 69 -10.38 -22.13 -19.21
N SER A 70 -11.37 -21.29 -19.48
CA SER A 70 -12.39 -21.54 -20.51
C SER A 70 -11.77 -21.68 -21.91
N ILE A 71 -10.87 -20.76 -22.28
CA ILE A 71 -10.13 -20.81 -23.55
C ILE A 71 -9.27 -22.08 -23.60
N PHE A 72 -8.60 -22.43 -22.50
CA PHE A 72 -7.76 -23.61 -22.42
C PHE A 72 -8.57 -24.90 -22.64
N ILE A 73 -9.72 -25.04 -21.97
CA ILE A 73 -10.64 -26.17 -22.15
C ILE A 73 -11.16 -26.22 -23.59
N PHE A 74 -11.60 -25.08 -24.13
CA PHE A 74 -12.10 -24.98 -25.49
C PHE A 74 -11.04 -25.41 -26.52
N LEU A 75 -9.80 -24.96 -26.34
CA LEU A 75 -8.68 -25.32 -27.20
C LEU A 75 -8.41 -26.83 -27.16
N VAL A 76 -8.36 -27.42 -25.97
CA VAL A 76 -8.13 -28.86 -25.79
C VAL A 76 -9.26 -29.67 -26.42
N TRP A 77 -10.51 -29.24 -26.25
CA TRP A 77 -11.66 -29.90 -26.84
C TRP A 77 -11.64 -29.82 -28.37
N ASN A 78 -11.36 -28.64 -28.93
CA ASN A 78 -11.28 -28.44 -30.37
C ASN A 78 -10.16 -29.28 -30.99
N ARG A 79 -9.02 -29.38 -30.30
CA ARG A 79 -7.92 -30.27 -30.70
C ARG A 79 -8.30 -31.75 -30.65
N LYS A 80 -9.13 -32.16 -29.71
CA LYS A 80 -9.60 -33.54 -29.56
C LYS A 80 -10.72 -33.89 -30.55
N ALA A 81 -11.50 -32.91 -31.02
CA ALA A 81 -12.58 -33.13 -31.98
C ALA A 81 -12.11 -33.18 -33.45
N SER A 82 -10.88 -32.72 -33.74
CA SER A 82 -10.32 -32.64 -35.10
C SER A 82 -9.32 -33.76 -35.45
N GLY A 83 -9.16 -34.77 -34.59
CA GLY A 83 -8.34 -35.96 -34.84
C GLY A 83 -9.13 -37.23 -34.54
#